data_AF-A0A2N2EP90-F1
#
_entry.id   AF-A0A2N2EP90-F1
#
_cell.length_a   1.000
_cell.length_b   1.000
_cell.length_c   1.000
_cell.angle_alpha   90.00
_cell.angle_beta   90.00
_cell.angle_gamma   90.00
#
_symmetry.space_group_name_H-M   'P 1'
#
loop_
_entity.id
_entity.type
_entity.pdbx_description
1 polymer ?
#
loop_
_entity_poly.entity_id
_entity_poly.type
_entity_poly.pdbx_seq_one_letter_code
_entity_poly.pdbx_strand_id
1 'polypeptide(L)'
;MNKKKCFKCGYWNKWDALYCGLCYEPFNKRAAAEKPAPAGAEARPEEQPRLPRLLLLLAGLTLAVTAAFRLLSPPAQDAPGAAAGINRFSAKTAIADKLLEDYTAAKEALLARMGATPAPEGFGIAGEYTAELFRIEEEYAAGMEALRLPGAGGLDRAADSGYLLWLETHRYKENSGMEDFSRRYRLLAAKAGAGG
;
A
#
# COMPACT_ATOMS: atom_id res chain seq x y z
N MET A 1 -2.94 0.52 26.05
CA MET A 1 -3.32 0.73 24.63
C MET A 1 -4.31 1.88 24.57
N ASN A 2 -4.02 2.92 23.77
CA ASN A 2 -4.91 4.08 23.64
C ASN A 2 -6.04 3.75 22.65
N LYS A 3 -7.28 3.70 23.13
CA LYS A 3 -8.46 3.52 22.27
C LYS A 3 -8.62 4.75 21.38
N LYS A 4 -8.80 4.55 20.07
CA LYS A 4 -9.06 5.64 19.10
C LYS A 4 -10.51 5.62 18.65
N LYS A 5 -11.18 6.78 18.67
CA LYS A 5 -12.56 6.94 18.17
C LYS A 5 -12.54 7.42 16.71
N CYS A 6 -13.25 6.75 15.79
CA CYS A 6 -13.34 7.19 14.38
C CYS A 6 -14.11 8.50 14.35
N PHE A 7 -13.53 9.54 13.76
CA PHE A 7 -14.19 10.84 13.62
C PHE A 7 -15.46 10.76 12.75
N LYS A 8 -15.52 9.84 11.79
CA LYS A 8 -16.64 9.68 10.86
C LYS A 8 -17.81 8.88 11.43
N CYS A 9 -17.55 7.74 12.09
CA CYS A 9 -18.62 6.85 12.56
C CYS A 9 -18.70 6.69 14.09
N GLY A 10 -17.78 7.31 14.84
CA GLY A 10 -17.76 7.20 16.30
C GLY A 10 -17.33 5.84 16.85
N TYR A 11 -16.98 4.86 16.01
CA TYR A 11 -16.51 3.54 16.45
C TYR A 11 -15.19 3.64 17.23
N TRP A 12 -15.13 2.96 18.36
CA TRP A 12 -13.92 2.84 19.17
C TRP A 12 -13.12 1.62 18.73
N ASN A 13 -11.97 1.87 18.10
CA ASN A 13 -11.07 0.79 17.77
C ASN A 13 -10.28 0.38 19.03
N LYS A 14 -10.18 -0.94 19.26
CA LYS A 14 -9.48 -1.53 20.40
C LYS A 14 -7.95 -1.44 20.25
N TRP A 15 -7.45 -1.03 19.08
CA TRP A 15 -6.03 -1.05 18.72
C TRP A 15 -5.52 0.32 18.25
N ASP A 16 -4.19 0.48 18.20
CA ASP A 16 -3.52 1.60 17.53
C ASP A 16 -3.57 1.45 16.01
N ALA A 17 -4.79 1.31 15.47
CA ALA A 17 -5.02 1.12 14.05
C ALA A 17 -4.88 2.46 13.30
N LEU A 18 -4.38 2.40 12.08
CA LEU A 18 -4.36 3.55 11.17
C LEU A 18 -5.73 3.80 10.55
N TYR A 19 -6.55 2.76 10.43
CA TYR A 19 -7.88 2.81 9.83
C TYR A 19 -8.94 2.33 10.82
N CYS A 20 -10.11 2.94 10.76
CA CYS A 20 -11.23 2.47 11.56
C CYS A 20 -11.83 1.19 10.97
N GLY A 21 -11.91 0.11 11.76
CA GLY A 21 -12.55 -1.14 11.33
C GLY A 21 -14.06 -1.05 11.07
N LEU A 22 -14.73 0.09 11.25
CA LEU A 22 -16.15 0.25 10.88
C LEU A 22 -16.35 1.15 9.64
N CYS A 23 -15.75 2.35 9.68
CA CYS A 23 -15.91 3.37 8.64
C CYS A 23 -14.82 3.28 7.56
N TYR A 24 -13.75 2.52 7.82
CA TYR A 24 -12.54 2.37 6.98
C TYR A 24 -11.92 3.70 6.55
N GLU A 25 -12.14 4.74 7.34
CA GLU A 25 -11.42 6.01 7.21
C GLU A 25 -10.12 5.97 8.02
N PRO A 26 -9.06 6.62 7.51
CA PRO A 26 -7.84 6.82 8.27
C PRO A 26 -8.11 7.68 9.51
N PHE A 27 -7.65 7.28 10.69
CA PHE A 27 -7.85 8.06 11.92
C PHE A 27 -7.17 9.44 11.90
N ASN A 28 -6.12 9.62 11.09
CA ASN A 28 -5.25 10.81 11.11
C ASN A 28 -5.56 11.84 10.01
N LYS A 29 -6.73 11.81 9.35
CA LYS A 29 -7.12 12.92 8.46
C LYS A 29 -7.47 14.18 9.27
N ARG A 30 -6.46 14.93 9.70
CA ARG A 30 -6.52 16.38 9.48
C ARG A 30 -6.48 16.55 7.97
N ALA A 31 -7.40 17.33 7.40
CA ALA A 31 -7.31 17.72 6.00
C ALA A 31 -5.87 18.20 5.75
N ALA A 32 -5.19 17.63 4.77
CA ALA A 32 -4.00 18.27 4.26
C ALA A 32 -4.46 19.68 3.89
N ALA A 33 -3.95 20.69 4.61
CA ALA A 33 -4.04 22.05 4.12
C ALA A 33 -3.28 22.01 2.79
N GLU A 34 -4.05 21.95 1.71
CA GLU A 34 -3.59 22.14 0.35
C GLU A 34 -2.88 23.49 0.36
N LYS A 35 -1.55 23.46 0.46
CA LYS A 35 -0.77 24.67 0.24
C LYS A 35 -1.02 25.04 -1.22
N PRO A 36 -1.57 26.22 -1.51
CA PRO A 36 -1.76 26.62 -2.90
C PRO A 36 -0.39 26.66 -3.57
N ALA A 37 -0.26 25.94 -4.69
CA ALA A 37 0.88 26.08 -5.57
C ALA A 37 0.92 27.54 -6.07
N PRO A 38 2.08 28.22 -6.01
CA PRO A 38 2.17 29.58 -6.53
C PRO A 38 1.99 29.57 -8.05
N ALA A 39 1.15 30.49 -8.51
CA ALA A 39 0.91 30.81 -9.90
C ALA A 39 2.13 31.53 -10.54
N GLY A 40 2.33 31.28 -11.84
CA GLY A 40 3.26 31.98 -12.72
C GLY A 40 3.95 30.98 -13.65
N ALA A 41 3.95 31.11 -14.98
CA ALA A 41 3.41 32.12 -15.86
C ALA A 41 3.19 31.47 -17.24
N GLU A 42 2.24 32.02 -17.99
CA GLU A 42 1.91 31.66 -19.37
C GLU A 42 3.10 31.85 -20.32
N ALA A 43 3.26 30.94 -21.29
CA ALA A 43 3.81 31.25 -22.61
C ALA A 43 3.43 30.17 -23.64
N ARG A 44 2.76 30.61 -24.70
CA ARG A 44 2.60 30.02 -26.04
C ARG A 44 2.64 31.21 -27.02
N PRO A 45 2.85 31.07 -28.35
CA PRO A 45 3.15 29.88 -29.17
C PRO A 45 4.23 30.17 -30.29
N GLU A 46 4.26 29.31 -31.32
CA GLU A 46 4.95 29.41 -32.64
C GLU A 46 6.43 28.97 -32.70
N GLU A 47 6.91 28.21 -33.70
CA GLU A 47 6.51 28.08 -35.11
C GLU A 47 7.00 26.72 -35.69
N GLN A 48 6.23 26.13 -36.61
CA GLN A 48 6.67 25.01 -37.47
C GLN A 48 7.28 25.57 -38.76
N PRO A 49 8.26 24.87 -39.35
CA PRO A 49 8.25 24.69 -40.80
C PRO A 49 8.13 23.23 -41.22
N ARG A 50 7.40 23.06 -42.32
CA ARG A 50 6.96 21.81 -42.94
C ARG A 50 8.06 21.13 -43.78
N LEU A 51 8.14 19.79 -43.62
CA LEU A 51 8.38 18.71 -44.60
C LEU A 51 8.58 19.10 -46.08
N PRO A 52 9.41 18.38 -46.89
CA PRO A 52 9.06 16.99 -47.25
C PRO A 52 10.17 15.99 -47.68
N ARG A 53 9.79 14.70 -47.64
CA ARG A 53 10.21 13.57 -48.51
C ARG A 53 11.72 13.24 -48.61
N LEU A 54 12.13 12.16 -47.94
CA LEU A 54 12.56 10.96 -48.67
C LEU A 54 12.58 9.73 -47.73
N LEU A 55 11.65 8.81 -47.99
CA LEU A 55 11.82 7.39 -47.71
C LEU A 55 13.13 6.92 -48.33
N LEU A 56 14.08 6.45 -47.53
CA LEU A 56 14.97 5.32 -47.80
C LEU A 56 16.00 5.25 -46.67
N LEU A 57 16.13 4.06 -46.07
CA LEU A 57 17.10 3.62 -45.05
C LEU A 57 16.49 3.28 -43.67
N LEU A 58 15.26 2.77 -43.69
CA LEU A 58 14.88 1.62 -42.87
C LEU A 58 15.68 0.39 -43.35
N ALA A 59 16.86 0.16 -42.77
CA ALA A 59 17.56 -1.14 -42.62
C ALA A 59 19.06 -0.88 -42.43
N GLY A 60 19.55 -0.82 -41.19
CA GLY A 60 21.01 -0.83 -40.98
C GLY A 60 21.60 -0.18 -39.73
N LEU A 61 20.82 0.22 -38.72
CA LEU A 61 21.41 0.86 -37.53
C LEU A 61 20.80 0.44 -36.19
N THR A 62 20.47 -0.84 -36.06
CA THR A 62 20.10 -1.48 -34.78
C THR A 62 21.30 -2.04 -34.00
N LEU A 63 22.53 -1.65 -34.34
CA LEU A 63 23.76 -2.21 -33.72
C LEU A 63 24.84 -1.18 -33.36
N ALA A 64 24.47 0.10 -33.18
CA ALA A 64 25.42 1.15 -32.79
C ALA A 64 24.95 2.09 -31.67
N VAL A 65 23.80 1.83 -31.03
CA VAL A 65 23.27 2.67 -29.92
C VAL A 65 23.55 2.07 -28.53
N THR A 66 23.91 0.80 -28.43
CA THR A 66 24.19 0.14 -27.15
C THR A 66 25.59 0.43 -26.58
N ALA A 67 26.54 0.94 -27.39
CA ALA A 67 27.90 1.21 -26.93
C ALA A 67 28.11 2.64 -26.37
N ALA A 68 27.28 3.62 -26.73
CA ALA A 68 27.46 5.01 -26.32
C ALA A 68 26.85 5.36 -24.95
N PHE A 69 25.91 4.55 -24.42
CA PHE A 69 25.28 4.81 -23.12
C PHE A 69 26.08 4.34 -21.90
N ARG A 70 27.17 3.58 -22.11
CA ARG A 70 28.02 3.05 -21.03
C ARG A 70 29.15 3.99 -20.59
N LEU A 71 29.38 5.10 -21.30
CA LEU A 71 30.49 6.02 -21.04
C LEU A 71 30.08 7.39 -20.46
N LEU A 72 28.79 7.62 -20.20
CA LEU A 72 28.26 8.85 -19.57
C LEU A 72 27.49 8.59 -18.26
N SER A 73 27.71 7.44 -17.61
CA SER A 73 27.23 7.25 -16.24
C SER A 73 28.30 7.77 -15.26
N PRO A 74 28.00 8.75 -14.40
CA PRO A 74 28.90 9.09 -13.29
C PRO A 74 29.13 7.85 -12.43
N PRO A 75 30.29 7.72 -11.74
CA PRO A 75 30.53 6.58 -10.87
C PRO A 75 29.37 6.53 -9.88
N ALA A 76 28.62 5.44 -9.91
CA ALA A 76 27.70 5.11 -8.86
C ALA A 76 28.54 5.13 -7.59
N GLN A 77 28.38 6.18 -6.80
CA GLN A 77 28.86 6.25 -5.44
C GLN A 77 28.44 4.93 -4.81
N ASP A 78 29.40 4.26 -4.19
CA ASP A 78 29.22 3.05 -3.41
C ASP A 78 27.99 3.24 -2.51
N ALA A 79 26.83 2.78 -2.99
CA ALA A 79 25.75 2.44 -2.12
C ALA A 79 26.34 1.27 -1.33
N PRO A 80 26.59 1.41 -0.01
CA PRO A 80 27.06 0.29 0.76
C PRO A 80 26.00 -0.79 0.52
N GLY A 81 26.40 -1.87 -0.12
CA GLY A 81 25.62 -3.08 -0.16
C GLY A 81 25.30 -3.35 1.29
N ALA A 82 24.07 -3.03 1.71
CA ALA A 82 23.56 -3.42 2.98
C ALA A 82 23.68 -4.94 2.95
N ALA A 83 24.72 -5.46 3.60
CA ALA A 83 24.75 -6.86 3.94
C ALA A 83 23.42 -7.06 4.65
N ALA A 84 22.47 -7.72 3.99
CA ALA A 84 21.19 -8.02 4.58
C ALA A 84 21.53 -8.86 5.81
N GLY A 85 21.54 -8.20 6.97
CA GLY A 85 21.93 -8.84 8.22
C GLY A 85 21.09 -10.08 8.38
N ILE A 86 21.70 -11.19 8.80
CA ILE A 86 20.98 -12.45 9.00
C ILE A 86 19.80 -12.16 9.94
N ASN A 87 18.57 -12.31 9.42
CA ASN A 87 17.38 -12.16 10.23
C ASN A 87 17.25 -13.39 11.13
N ARG A 88 17.64 -13.26 12.40
CA ARG A 88 17.52 -14.35 13.39
C ARG A 88 16.09 -14.78 13.70
N PHE A 89 15.09 -14.01 13.27
CA PHE A 89 13.66 -14.33 13.37
C PHE A 89 13.08 -14.89 12.08
N SER A 90 13.91 -15.29 11.11
CA SER A 90 13.51 -15.68 9.74
C SER A 90 12.33 -16.65 9.68
N ALA A 91 12.29 -17.67 10.53
CA ALA A 91 11.19 -18.63 10.57
C ALA A 91 9.86 -17.98 10.95
N LYS A 92 9.85 -17.10 11.95
CA LYS A 92 8.64 -16.39 12.39
C LYS A 92 8.22 -15.32 11.38
N THR A 93 9.19 -14.61 10.79
CA THR A 93 8.90 -13.60 9.77
C THR A 93 8.34 -14.21 8.50
N ALA A 94 8.77 -15.42 8.11
CA ALA A 94 8.18 -16.15 7.00
C ALA A 94 6.72 -16.54 7.27
N ILE A 95 6.39 -16.94 8.50
CA ILE A 95 5.00 -17.21 8.91
C ILE A 95 4.18 -15.91 8.89
N ALA A 96 4.74 -14.80 9.39
CA ALA A 96 4.07 -13.49 9.33
C ALA A 96 3.79 -13.07 7.88
N ASP A 97 4.74 -13.24 6.97
CA ASP A 97 4.53 -12.92 5.55
C ASP A 97 3.43 -13.80 4.94
N LYS A 98 3.37 -15.09 5.29
CA LYS A 98 2.27 -15.97 4.86
C LYS A 98 0.92 -15.54 5.46
N LEU A 99 0.88 -15.13 6.72
CA LEU A 99 -0.33 -14.59 7.35
C LEU A 99 -0.83 -13.35 6.61
N LEU A 100 0.08 -12.47 6.18
CA LEU A 100 -0.26 -11.26 5.41
C LEU A 100 -0.78 -11.62 4.01
N GLU A 101 -0.20 -12.62 3.35
CA GLU A 101 -0.70 -13.14 2.08
C GLU A 101 -2.13 -13.70 2.23
N ASP A 102 -2.37 -14.53 3.24
CA ASP A 102 -3.69 -15.12 3.50
C ASP A 102 -4.73 -14.07 3.88
N TYR A 103 -4.34 -13.10 4.71
CA TYR A 103 -5.15 -11.95 5.07
C TYR A 103 -5.53 -11.11 3.83
N THR A 104 -4.59 -10.91 2.91
CA THR A 104 -4.84 -10.21 1.65
C THR A 104 -5.79 -11.00 0.76
N ALA A 105 -5.57 -12.31 0.60
CA ALA A 105 -6.43 -13.18 -0.19
C ALA A 105 -7.88 -13.23 0.35
N ALA A 106 -8.05 -13.35 1.68
CA ALA A 106 -9.37 -13.36 2.31
C ALA A 106 -10.14 -12.05 2.07
N LYS A 107 -9.45 -10.91 2.16
CA LYS A 107 -10.02 -9.60 1.83
C LYS A 107 -10.40 -9.48 0.36
N GLU A 108 -9.59 -9.97 -0.57
CA GLU A 108 -9.93 -9.98 -1.99
C GLU A 108 -11.15 -10.86 -2.28
N ALA A 109 -11.25 -12.02 -1.63
CA ALA A 109 -12.42 -12.88 -1.74
C ALA A 109 -13.70 -12.19 -1.24
N LEU A 110 -13.59 -11.44 -0.13
CA LEU A 110 -14.70 -10.61 0.37
C LEU A 110 -15.12 -9.53 -0.64
N LEU A 111 -14.16 -8.76 -1.20
CA LEU A 111 -14.45 -7.75 -2.21
C LEU A 111 -15.12 -8.35 -3.45
N ALA A 112 -14.66 -9.52 -3.89
CA ALA A 112 -15.26 -10.24 -5.01
C ALA A 112 -16.71 -10.65 -4.71
N ARG A 113 -16.97 -11.19 -3.51
CA ARG A 113 -18.34 -11.55 -3.07
C ARG A 113 -19.27 -10.35 -3.04
N MET A 114 -18.82 -9.23 -2.47
CA MET A 114 -19.58 -7.98 -2.43
C MET A 114 -19.88 -7.42 -3.83
N GLY A 115 -18.93 -7.56 -4.76
CA GLY A 115 -19.11 -7.15 -6.15
C GLY A 115 -20.10 -8.03 -6.91
N ALA A 116 -20.11 -9.33 -6.63
CA ALA A 116 -21.03 -10.30 -7.23
C ALA A 116 -22.45 -10.22 -6.63
N THR A 117 -22.56 -9.89 -5.35
CA THR A 117 -23.84 -9.77 -4.63
C THR A 117 -23.86 -8.46 -3.85
N PRO A 118 -24.16 -7.32 -4.49
CA PRO A 118 -24.26 -6.05 -3.78
C PRO A 118 -25.50 -6.01 -2.89
N ALA A 119 -25.30 -6.01 -1.57
CA ALA A 119 -26.37 -5.94 -0.57
C ALA A 119 -26.14 -4.74 0.37
N PRO A 120 -26.97 -3.67 0.31
CA PRO A 120 -26.82 -2.48 1.17
C PRO A 120 -26.84 -2.82 2.66
N GLU A 121 -27.69 -3.77 3.06
CA GLU A 121 -27.80 -4.30 4.43
C GLU A 121 -26.59 -5.14 4.85
N GLY A 122 -25.78 -5.60 3.90
CA GLY A 122 -24.51 -6.29 4.16
C GLY A 122 -23.44 -5.36 4.74
N PHE A 123 -23.66 -4.04 4.73
CA PHE A 123 -22.75 -3.03 5.27
C PHE A 123 -23.20 -2.52 6.64
N GLY A 124 -22.23 -2.08 7.46
CA GLY A 124 -22.49 -1.52 8.80
C GLY A 124 -22.36 -2.55 9.91
N ILE A 125 -22.52 -2.13 11.17
CA ILE A 125 -22.16 -2.96 12.35
C ILE A 125 -22.82 -4.34 12.35
N ALA A 126 -24.07 -4.43 11.86
CA ALA A 126 -24.84 -5.68 11.81
C ALA A 126 -24.79 -6.37 10.44
N GLY A 127 -24.10 -5.79 9.45
CA GLY A 127 -24.06 -6.30 8.09
C GLY A 127 -23.07 -7.45 7.92
N GLU A 128 -23.46 -8.45 7.11
CA GLU A 128 -22.68 -9.67 6.92
C GLU A 128 -21.27 -9.44 6.36
N TYR A 129 -21.05 -8.46 5.48
CA TYR A 129 -19.72 -8.15 4.94
C TYR A 129 -18.83 -7.49 5.97
N THR A 130 -19.42 -6.66 6.84
CA THR A 130 -18.68 -6.02 7.93
C THR A 130 -18.33 -7.03 9.02
N ALA A 131 -19.23 -7.96 9.35
CA ALA A 131 -18.96 -9.05 10.28
C ALA A 131 -17.83 -9.98 9.79
N GLU A 132 -17.89 -10.38 8.51
CA GLU A 132 -16.86 -11.22 7.90
C GLU A 132 -15.50 -10.52 7.87
N LEU A 133 -15.48 -9.22 7.59
CA LEU A 133 -14.26 -8.42 7.61
C LEU A 133 -13.65 -8.35 9.01
N PHE A 134 -14.46 -8.13 10.05
CA PHE A 134 -13.96 -8.19 11.42
C PHE A 134 -13.35 -9.54 11.76
N ARG A 135 -13.98 -10.64 11.34
CA ARG A 135 -13.42 -11.98 11.51
C ARG A 135 -12.04 -12.11 10.85
N ILE A 136 -11.90 -11.64 9.60
CA ILE A 136 -10.63 -11.65 8.86
C ILE A 136 -9.55 -10.81 9.58
N GLU A 137 -9.89 -9.63 10.10
CA GLU A 137 -8.96 -8.78 10.86
C GLU A 137 -8.55 -9.41 12.20
N GLU A 138 -9.50 -10.01 12.93
CA GLU A 138 -9.26 -10.67 14.21
C GLU A 138 -8.37 -11.90 14.05
N GLU A 139 -8.60 -12.72 13.01
CA GLU A 139 -7.77 -13.89 12.70
C GLU A 139 -6.33 -13.49 12.36
N TYR A 140 -6.15 -12.45 11.54
CA TYR A 140 -4.82 -11.92 11.23
C TYR A 140 -4.11 -11.38 12.47
N ALA A 141 -4.80 -10.57 13.27
CA ALA A 141 -4.23 -10.01 14.50
C ALA A 141 -3.85 -11.10 15.52
N ALA A 142 -4.71 -12.11 15.69
CA ALA A 142 -4.43 -13.25 16.57
C ALA A 142 -3.22 -14.06 16.07
N GLY A 143 -3.12 -14.27 14.75
CA GLY A 143 -1.97 -14.92 14.13
C GLY A 143 -0.66 -14.16 14.37
N MET A 144 -0.66 -12.84 14.17
CA MET A 144 0.50 -11.98 14.40
C MET A 144 0.92 -11.94 15.88
N GLU A 145 -0.04 -11.85 16.81
CA GLU A 145 0.24 -11.88 18.25
C GLU A 145 0.84 -13.22 18.69
N ALA A 146 0.35 -14.35 18.14
CA ALA A 146 0.86 -15.68 18.45
C ALA A 146 2.34 -15.86 18.09
N LEU A 147 2.85 -15.13 17.09
CA LEU A 147 4.27 -15.18 16.72
C LEU A 147 5.18 -14.56 17.78
N ARG A 148 4.67 -13.68 18.65
CA ARG A 148 5.44 -12.97 19.69
C ARG A 148 6.72 -12.36 19.13
N LEU A 149 6.59 -11.67 18.00
CA LEU A 149 7.68 -10.96 17.35
C LEU A 149 8.04 -9.70 18.15
N PRO A 150 9.34 -9.41 18.34
CA PRO A 150 9.75 -8.25 19.13
C PRO A 150 9.42 -6.94 18.42
N GLY A 151 8.97 -5.95 19.20
CA GLY A 151 8.82 -4.58 18.73
C GLY A 151 10.17 -3.89 18.52
N ALA A 152 10.19 -2.84 17.69
CA ALA A 152 11.40 -2.11 17.31
C ALA A 152 12.21 -1.53 18.49
N GLY A 153 11.56 -1.21 19.62
CA GLY A 153 12.20 -0.59 20.78
C GLY A 153 13.08 -1.52 21.63
N GLY A 154 12.98 -2.84 21.43
CA GLY A 154 13.74 -3.85 22.20
C GLY A 154 14.88 -4.51 21.42
N LEU A 155 15.26 -3.95 20.28
CA LEU A 155 16.20 -4.58 19.34
C LEU A 155 17.51 -3.82 19.24
N ASP A 156 18.59 -4.58 19.02
CA ASP A 156 19.89 -4.01 18.73
C ASP A 156 19.94 -3.60 17.25
N ARG A 157 20.20 -2.32 16.96
CA ARG A 157 20.12 -1.82 15.58
C ARG A 157 21.11 -2.49 14.62
N ALA A 158 22.29 -2.87 15.10
CA ALA A 158 23.31 -3.47 14.26
C ALA A 158 23.04 -4.97 14.06
N ALA A 159 22.80 -5.69 15.16
CA ALA A 159 22.60 -7.14 15.15
C ALA A 159 21.24 -7.55 14.57
N ASP A 160 20.20 -6.71 14.73
CA ASP A 160 18.84 -6.98 14.25
C ASP A 160 18.48 -6.21 12.97
N SER A 161 19.47 -5.65 12.27
CA SER A 161 19.26 -4.84 11.05
C SER A 161 18.38 -5.53 9.99
N GLY A 162 18.57 -6.83 9.75
CA GLY A 162 17.75 -7.60 8.82
C GLY A 162 16.29 -7.74 9.25
N TYR A 163 16.04 -7.92 10.55
CA TYR A 163 14.68 -7.97 11.08
C TYR A 163 14.02 -6.58 11.07
N LEU A 164 14.76 -5.52 11.39
CA LEU A 164 14.26 -4.15 11.35
C LEU A 164 13.85 -3.75 9.93
N LEU A 165 14.65 -4.11 8.92
CA LEU A 165 14.30 -3.93 7.52
C LEU A 165 13.04 -4.72 7.13
N TRP A 166 12.95 -5.98 7.59
CA TRP A 166 11.74 -6.78 7.39
C TRP A 166 10.52 -6.12 8.03
N LEU A 167 10.64 -5.62 9.27
CA LEU A 167 9.54 -4.97 9.99
C LEU A 167 9.01 -3.73 9.26
N GLU A 168 9.91 -2.91 8.70
CA GLU A 168 9.54 -1.76 7.87
C GLU A 168 8.82 -2.21 6.59
N THR A 169 9.39 -3.21 5.90
CA THR A 169 8.82 -3.74 4.65
C THR A 169 7.45 -4.38 4.88
N HIS A 170 7.30 -5.16 5.94
CA HIS A 170 6.05 -5.82 6.30
C HIS A 170 4.96 -4.80 6.65
N ARG A 171 5.29 -3.80 7.48
CA ARG A 171 4.38 -2.69 7.79
C ARG A 171 3.98 -1.89 6.56
N TYR A 172 4.90 -1.65 5.63
CA TYR A 172 4.60 -0.98 4.38
C TYR A 172 3.56 -1.79 3.58
N LYS A 173 3.78 -3.10 3.40
CA LYS A 173 2.83 -3.99 2.71
C LYS A 173 1.46 -4.01 3.38
N GLU A 174 1.41 -4.14 4.70
CA GLU A 174 0.16 -4.08 5.49
C GLU A 174 -0.61 -2.78 5.23
N ASN A 175 0.08 -1.64 5.32
CA ASN A 175 -0.52 -0.33 5.17
C ASN A 175 -1.03 -0.10 3.74
N SER A 176 -0.20 -0.37 2.74
CA SER A 176 -0.59 -0.20 1.33
C SER A 176 -1.73 -1.14 0.94
N GLY A 177 -1.70 -2.39 1.40
CA GLY A 177 -2.79 -3.34 1.17
C GLY A 177 -4.09 -2.95 1.87
N MET A 178 -4.00 -2.38 3.08
CA MET A 178 -5.17 -1.85 3.79
C MET A 178 -5.75 -0.61 3.11
N GLU A 179 -4.90 0.29 2.60
CA GLU A 179 -5.33 1.49 1.87
C GLU A 179 -6.08 1.11 0.59
N ASP A 180 -5.54 0.19 -0.20
CA ASP A 180 -6.15 -0.32 -1.43
C ASP A 180 -7.53 -0.94 -1.16
N PHE A 181 -7.56 -1.86 -0.19
CA PHE A 181 -8.77 -2.52 0.24
C PHE A 181 -9.82 -1.52 0.72
N SER A 182 -9.45 -0.58 1.62
CA SER A 182 -10.37 0.42 2.17
C SER A 182 -10.95 1.34 1.10
N ARG A 183 -10.19 1.64 0.04
CA ARG A 183 -10.68 2.39 -1.11
C ARG A 183 -11.75 1.59 -1.87
N ARG A 184 -11.46 0.33 -2.20
CA ARG A 184 -12.36 -0.55 -2.97
C ARG A 184 -13.62 -0.93 -2.19
N TYR A 185 -13.47 -1.23 -0.91
CA TYR A 185 -14.59 -1.52 0.00
C TYR A 185 -15.58 -0.35 0.05
N ARG A 186 -15.09 0.89 0.21
CA ARG A 186 -15.95 2.08 0.24
C ARG A 186 -16.67 2.33 -1.08
N LEU A 187 -16.03 2.06 -2.22
CA LEU A 187 -16.66 2.18 -3.53
C LEU A 187 -17.82 1.17 -3.68
N LEU A 188 -17.62 -0.07 -3.24
CA LEU A 188 -18.66 -1.09 -3.26
C LEU A 188 -19.81 -0.74 -2.28
N ALA A 189 -19.49 -0.24 -1.09
CA ALA A 189 -20.48 0.22 -0.11
C ALA A 189 -21.34 1.36 -0.66
N ALA A 190 -20.71 2.37 -1.26
CA ALA A 190 -21.41 3.49 -1.87
C ALA A 190 -22.28 3.05 -3.05
N LYS A 191 -21.77 2.14 -3.90
CA LYS A 191 -22.52 1.60 -5.04
C LYS A 191 -23.75 0.82 -4.59
N ALA A 192 -23.63 -0.01 -3.55
CA ALA A 192 -24.76 -0.74 -2.99
C ALA A 192 -25.81 0.24 -2.43
N GLY A 193 -25.39 1.22 -1.62
CA GLY A 193 -26.30 2.21 -1.04
C GLY A 193 -26.95 3.19 -2.03
N ALA A 194 -26.36 3.40 -3.21
CA ALA A 194 -26.91 4.26 -4.27
C ALA A 194 -27.90 3.55 -5.21
N GLY A 195 -28.04 2.22 -5.09
CA GLY A 195 -28.95 1.40 -5.90
C GLY A 195 -30.32 1.14 -5.27
N GLY A 196 -30.62 1.79 -4.13
CA GLY A 196 -31.90 1.69 -3.40
C GLY A 196 -32.86 2.81 -3.75
#